data_AF-A0A6J4RKE4-F1
#
_entry.id   AF-A0A6J4RKE4-F1
#
_cell.length_a   1.000
_cell.length_b   1.000
_cell.length_c   1.000
_cell.angle_alpha   90.00
_cell.angle_beta   90.00
_cell.angle_gamma   90.00
#
_symmetry.space_group_name_H-M   'P 1'
#
loop_
_entity.id
_entity.type
_entity.pdbx_description
1 polymer ?
#
loop_
_entity_poly.entity_id
_entity_poly.type
_entity_poly.pdbx_seq_one_letter_code
_entity_poly.pdbx_strand_id
1 'polypeptide(L)'
;MILHDYLPSGNGYKVRLLLAQLGIPFRRIEYDTARGETRTPDFLTRINPNGRVPVLETDAGEFLAESDAILYYLADGTPFLPGGRMGRARVLQWMFFDKNLQFSQNTRAQVPCPSDRGGP
;
A
#
# COMPACT_ATOMS: atom_id res chain seq x y z
N MET A 1 9.34 13.96 3.86
CA MET A 1 8.63 12.80 3.27
C MET A 1 7.13 12.98 3.43
N ILE A 2 6.35 12.66 2.39
CA ILE A 2 4.88 12.73 2.40
C ILE A 2 4.29 11.34 2.13
N LEU A 3 3.27 10.96 2.90
CA LEU A 3 2.50 9.74 2.68
C LEU A 3 1.10 10.09 2.19
N HIS A 4 0.80 9.75 0.94
CA HIS A 4 -0.54 9.80 0.37
C HIS A 4 -1.31 8.55 0.83
N ASP A 5 -2.40 8.75 1.56
CA ASP A 5 -2.97 7.71 2.41
C ASP A 5 -4.50 7.74 2.47
N TYR A 6 -5.09 6.66 2.95
CA TYR A 6 -6.49 6.57 3.33
C TYR A 6 -6.56 5.86 4.67
N LEU A 7 -7.06 6.52 5.73
CA LEU A 7 -6.95 6.02 7.11
C LEU A 7 -7.48 4.58 7.30
N PRO A 8 -8.64 4.20 6.71
CA PRO A 8 -9.18 2.84 6.79
C PRO A 8 -8.39 1.79 5.99
N SER A 9 -7.43 2.17 5.14
CA SER A 9 -6.65 1.23 4.34
C SER A 9 -5.66 0.43 5.18
N GLY A 10 -5.79 -0.90 5.17
CA GLY A 10 -4.81 -1.80 5.78
C GLY A 10 -3.42 -1.68 5.14
N ASN A 11 -3.34 -1.43 3.83
CA ASN A 11 -2.06 -1.23 3.14
C ASN A 11 -1.40 0.10 3.54
N GLY A 12 -2.20 1.15 3.76
CA GLY A 12 -1.70 2.41 4.34
C GLY A 12 -1.22 2.24 5.78
N TYR A 13 -1.96 1.48 6.59
CA TYR A 13 -1.59 1.17 7.97
C TYR A 13 -0.21 0.51 8.10
N LYS A 14 0.12 -0.46 7.24
CA LYS A 14 1.44 -1.11 7.24
C LYS A 14 2.58 -0.10 7.14
N VAL A 15 2.46 0.86 6.21
CA VAL A 15 3.48 1.90 5.99
C VAL A 15 3.57 2.84 7.18
N ARG A 16 2.43 3.31 7.70
CA ARG A 16 2.39 4.16 8.91
C ARG A 16 3.06 3.49 10.10
N LEU A 17 2.80 2.20 10.29
CA LEU A 17 3.39 1.42 11.39
C LEU A 17 4.92 1.37 11.28
N LEU A 18 5.47 1.06 10.10
CA LEU A 18 6.92 1.01 9.92
C LEU A 18 7.57 2.39 10.11
N LEU A 19 6.98 3.46 9.55
CA LEU A 19 7.46 4.83 9.75
C LEU A 19 7.52 5.19 11.24
N ALA A 20 6.48 4.83 12.01
CA ALA A 20 6.44 5.04 13.45
C ALA A 20 7.51 4.23 14.19
N GLN A 21 7.69 2.95 13.84
CA GLN A 21 8.71 2.07 14.44
C GLN A 21 10.15 2.56 14.16
N LEU A 22 10.38 3.15 12.98
CA LEU A 22 11.67 3.73 12.60
C LEU A 22 11.87 5.15 13.14
N GLY A 23 10.85 5.76 13.74
CA GLY A 23 10.90 7.16 14.18
C GLY A 23 11.06 8.16 13.04
N ILE A 24 10.67 7.81 11.81
CA ILE A 24 10.80 8.68 10.64
C ILE A 24 9.63 9.69 10.64
N PRO A 25 9.90 10.99 10.71
CA PRO A 25 8.85 12.00 10.61
C PRO A 25 8.31 12.05 9.18
N PHE A 26 6.98 12.09 9.05
CA PHE A 26 6.32 12.21 7.76
C PHE A 26 5.08 13.08 7.87
N ARG A 27 4.74 13.76 6.77
CA ARG A 27 3.44 14.41 6.61
C ARG A 27 2.48 13.44 5.93
N ARG A 28 1.23 13.40 6.35
CA ARG A 28 0.18 12.60 5.71
C ARG A 28 -0.74 13.48 4.89
N ILE A 29 -1.05 13.08 3.67
CA ILE A 29 -2.15 13.62 2.86
C ILE A 29 -3.21 12.54 2.76
N GLU A 30 -4.41 12.86 3.22
CA GLU A 30 -5.52 11.92 3.28
C GLU A 30 -6.43 12.06 2.05
N TYR A 31 -6.83 10.92 1.50
CA TYR A 31 -7.74 10.81 0.37
C TYR A 31 -8.89 9.89 0.74
N ASP A 32 -10.13 10.31 0.48
CA ASP A 32 -11.28 9.43 0.56
C ASP A 32 -11.39 8.58 -0.72
N THR A 33 -10.89 7.35 -0.63
CA THR A 33 -10.93 6.39 -1.74
C THR A 33 -12.36 5.92 -2.05
N ALA A 34 -13.27 5.93 -1.07
CA ALA A 34 -14.66 5.55 -1.26
C ALA A 34 -15.43 6.64 -2.03
N ARG A 35 -15.04 7.91 -1.87
CA ARG A 35 -15.55 9.04 -2.66
C ARG A 35 -14.85 9.24 -4.00
N GLY A 36 -13.86 8.39 -4.33
CA GLY A 36 -13.17 8.42 -5.61
C GLY A 36 -12.12 9.53 -5.76
N GLU A 37 -11.61 10.10 -4.66
CA GLU A 37 -10.64 11.21 -4.71
C GLU A 37 -9.32 10.83 -5.40
N THR A 38 -8.97 9.54 -5.40
CA THR A 38 -7.80 8.98 -6.11
C THR A 38 -8.02 8.73 -7.61
N ARG A 39 -9.21 9.08 -8.14
CA ARG A 39 -9.56 8.93 -9.56
C ARG A 39 -9.62 10.27 -10.30
N THR A 40 -9.28 11.35 -9.63
CA THR A 40 -9.16 12.67 -10.26
C THR A 40 -8.01 12.69 -11.26
N PRO A 41 -8.10 13.45 -12.38
CA PRO A 41 -7.00 13.59 -13.32
C PRO A 41 -5.70 14.04 -12.65
N ASP A 42 -5.82 14.90 -11.65
CA ASP A 42 -4.72 15.40 -10.84
C ASP A 42 -3.94 14.27 -10.15
N PHE A 43 -4.65 13.40 -9.43
CA PHE A 43 -4.05 12.27 -8.73
C PHE A 43 -3.43 11.27 -9.71
N LEU A 44 -4.15 10.94 -10.78
CA LEU A 44 -3.71 9.94 -11.76
C LEU A 44 -2.48 10.39 -12.55
N THR A 45 -2.34 11.68 -12.80
CA THR A 45 -1.20 12.23 -13.57
C THR A 45 0.01 12.52 -12.68
N ARG A 46 -0.19 13.03 -11.46
CA ARG A 46 0.91 13.47 -10.60
C ARG A 46 1.34 12.46 -9.55
N ILE A 47 0.40 11.72 -8.97
CA ILE A 47 0.66 10.92 -7.77
C ILE A 47 0.82 9.44 -8.13
N ASN A 48 -0.19 8.84 -8.74
CA ASN A 48 -0.14 7.44 -9.13
C ASN A 48 -1.18 7.12 -10.22
N PRO A 49 -0.76 6.72 -11.43
CA PRO A 49 -1.66 6.38 -12.53
C PRO A 49 -2.58 5.18 -12.22
N ASN A 50 -2.21 4.33 -11.26
CA ASN A 50 -3.07 3.22 -10.83
C ASN A 50 -4.25 3.70 -9.94
N GLY A 51 -4.24 4.95 -9.47
CA GLY A 51 -5.30 5.54 -8.65
C GLY A 51 -5.45 4.87 -7.29
N ARG A 52 -4.35 4.36 -6.73
CA ARG A 52 -4.31 3.63 -5.46
C ARG A 52 -3.38 4.29 -4.46
N VAL A 53 -3.74 4.17 -3.18
CA VAL A 53 -2.93 4.53 -2.02
C VAL A 53 -2.64 3.26 -1.19
N PRO A 54 -1.51 3.18 -0.46
CA PRO A 54 -0.56 4.26 -0.20
C PRO A 54 0.40 4.58 -1.35
N VAL A 55 0.91 5.82 -1.35
CA VAL A 55 2.05 6.28 -2.17
C VAL A 55 2.97 7.10 -1.27
N LEU A 56 4.27 6.81 -1.32
CA LEU A 56 5.29 7.57 -0.61
C LEU A 56 5.94 8.58 -1.56
N GLU A 57 5.94 9.85 -1.19
CA GLU A 57 6.74 10.90 -1.82
C GLU A 57 8.00 11.11 -0.97
N THR A 58 9.17 10.82 -1.56
CA THR A 58 10.47 10.98 -0.89
C THR A 58 10.87 12.45 -0.84
N ASP A 59 11.84 12.81 0.00
CA ASP A 59 12.38 14.18 0.04
C ASP A 59 13.09 14.60 -1.26
N ALA A 60 13.43 13.63 -2.11
CA ALA A 60 13.97 13.87 -3.45
C ALA A 60 12.87 14.14 -4.51
N GLY A 61 11.59 14.08 -4.12
CA GLY A 61 10.44 14.26 -5.03
C GLY A 61 10.10 13.03 -5.85
N GLU A 62 10.57 11.84 -5.45
CA GLU A 62 10.22 10.58 -6.11
C GLU A 62 8.94 10.00 -5.50
N PHE A 63 8.08 9.43 -6.33
CA PHE A 63 6.84 8.79 -5.91
C PHE A 63 6.95 7.28 -6.01
N LEU A 64 6.79 6.59 -4.89
CA LEU A 64 6.81 5.13 -4.80
C LEU A 64 5.43 4.61 -4.37
N ALA A 65 4.75 3.95 -5.30
CA ALA A 65 3.51 3.24 -5.03
C ALA A 65 3.79 1.80 -4.57
N GLU A 66 2.73 1.08 -4.19
CA GLU A 66 2.73 -0.28 -3.63
C GLU A 66 3.31 -0.37 -2.21
N SER A 67 2.43 -0.67 -1.25
CA SER A 67 2.77 -0.75 0.19
C SER A 67 4.03 -1.57 0.47
N ASP A 68 4.21 -2.71 -0.20
CA ASP A 68 5.29 -3.63 0.13
C ASP A 68 6.63 -3.16 -0.45
N ALA A 69 6.59 -2.49 -1.60
CA ALA A 69 7.75 -1.80 -2.15
C ALA A 69 8.16 -0.63 -1.25
N ILE A 70 7.19 0.15 -0.76
CA ILE A 70 7.42 1.22 0.21
C ILE A 70 8.05 0.66 1.50
N LEU A 71 7.51 -0.43 2.05
CA LEU A 71 8.07 -1.09 3.24
C LEU A 71 9.50 -1.56 2.99
N TYR A 72 9.76 -2.19 1.83
CA TYR A 72 11.09 -2.68 1.48
C TYR A 72 12.10 -1.53 1.36
N TYR A 73 11.70 -0.41 0.74
CA TYR A 73 12.51 0.81 0.64
C TYR A 73 12.84 1.39 2.01
N LEU A 74 11.82 1.57 2.87
CA LEU A 74 12.00 2.14 4.21
C LEU A 74 12.80 1.22 5.15
N ALA A 75 12.70 -0.10 4.96
CA ALA A 75 13.38 -1.07 5.81
C ALA A 75 14.84 -1.30 5.43
N ASP A 76 15.30 -0.88 4.24
CA ASP A 76 16.69 -1.10 3.82
C ASP A 76 17.67 -0.37 4.75
N GLY A 77 18.72 -1.08 5.16
CA GLY A 77 19.67 -0.59 6.17
C GLY A 77 19.15 -0.60 7.62
N THR A 78 17.94 -1.08 7.88
CA THR A 78 17.34 -1.16 9.22
C THR A 78 17.27 -2.60 9.73
N PRO A 79 17.05 -2.84 11.04
CA PRO A 79 16.81 -4.18 11.58
C PRO A 79 15.57 -4.90 11.02
N PHE A 80 14.67 -4.18 10.34
CA PHE A 80 13.45 -4.74 9.75
C PHE A 80 13.68 -5.44 8.40
N LEU A 81 14.85 -5.23 7.76
CA LEU A 81 15.24 -5.95 6.55
C LEU A 81 16.54 -6.73 6.78
N PRO A 82 16.51 -8.07 6.89
CA PRO A 82 17.72 -8.86 7.02
C PRO A 82 18.66 -8.67 5.83
N GLY A 83 19.96 -8.65 6.11
CA GLY A 83 21.00 -8.67 5.09
C GLY A 83 21.08 -9.99 4.34
N GLY A 84 21.89 -9.99 3.27
CA GLY A 84 22.18 -11.18 2.46
C GLY A 84 21.03 -11.59 1.53
N ARG A 85 21.40 -12.28 0.44
CA ARG A 85 20.47 -12.63 -0.65
C ARG A 85 19.28 -13.46 -0.15
N MET A 86 19.52 -14.47 0.69
CA MET A 86 18.48 -15.39 1.15
C MET A 86 17.53 -14.76 2.17
N GLY A 87 18.03 -13.89 3.05
CA GLY A 87 17.20 -13.17 4.03
C GLY A 87 16.20 -12.25 3.32
N ARG A 88 16.70 -11.43 2.38
CA ARG A 88 15.87 -10.56 1.54
C ARG A 88 14.86 -11.34 0.71
N ALA A 89 15.26 -12.47 0.12
CA ALA A 89 14.36 -13.32 -0.65
C ALA A 89 13.21 -13.90 0.18
N ARG A 90 13.47 -14.29 1.44
CA ARG A 90 12.41 -14.78 2.35
C ARG A 90 11.41 -13.69 2.73
N VAL A 91 11.87 -12.46 2.94
CA VAL A 91 10.98 -11.31 3.18
C VAL A 91 10.09 -11.07 1.98
N LEU A 92 10.68 -11.01 0.78
CA LEU A 92 9.95 -10.86 -0.47
C LEU A 92 8.95 -12.00 -0.71
N GLN A 93 9.32 -13.25 -0.39
CA GLN A 93 8.43 -14.41 -0.48
C GLN A 93 7.13 -14.18 0.32
N TRP A 94 7.24 -13.69 1.56
CA TRP A 94 6.07 -13.43 2.40
C TRP A 94 5.27 -12.20 1.95
N MET A 95 5.93 -11.14 1.46
CA MET A 95 5.25 -9.98 0.87
C MET A 95 4.42 -10.39 -0.37
N PHE A 96 5.00 -11.17 -1.28
CA PHE A 96 4.27 -11.68 -2.44
C PHE A 96 3.14 -12.64 -2.05
N PHE A 97 3.35 -13.49 -1.04
CA PHE A 97 2.29 -14.35 -0.51
C PHE A 97 1.10 -13.53 0.02
N ASP A 98 1.36 -12.50 0.83
CA ASP A 98 0.35 -11.58 1.36
C ASP A 98 -0.44 -10.89 0.25
N LYS A 99 0.25 -10.37 -0.78
CA LYS A 99 -0.39 -9.73 -1.94
C LYS A 99 -1.30 -10.68 -2.71
N ASN A 100 -0.84 -11.90 -2.97
CA ASN A 100 -1.62 -12.91 -3.66
C ASN A 100 -2.85 -13.32 -2.83
N LEU A 101 -2.70 -13.43 -1.52
CA LEU A 101 -3.81 -13.74 -0.62
C LEU A 101 -4.85 -12.60 -0.61
N GLN A 102 -4.42 -11.34 -0.45
CA GLN A 102 -5.32 -10.18 -0.52
C GLN A 102 -6.07 -10.10 -1.84
N PHE A 103 -5.40 -10.34 -2.97
CA PHE A 103 -6.05 -10.39 -4.28
C PHE A 103 -7.14 -11.48 -4.34
N SER A 104 -6.86 -12.66 -3.82
CA SER A 104 -7.82 -13.78 -3.74
C SER A 104 -9.02 -13.45 -2.85
N GLN A 105 -8.82 -12.77 -1.72
CA GLN A 105 -9.92 -12.35 -0.84
C GLN A 105 -10.79 -11.27 -1.50
N ASN A 106 -10.17 -10.29 -2.16
CA ASN A 106 -10.90 -9.23 -2.85
C ASN A 106 -11.73 -9.75 -4.03
N THR A 107 -11.23 -10.74 -4.78
CA THR A 107 -12.01 -11.37 -5.85
C THR A 107 -13.17 -12.20 -5.30
N ARG A 108 -13.00 -12.89 -4.16
CA ARG A 108 -14.11 -13.59 -3.48
C ARG A 108 -15.17 -12.64 -2.93
N ALA A 109 -14.77 -11.49 -2.36
CA ALA A 109 -15.70 -10.49 -1.84
C ALA A 109 -16.54 -9.79 -2.94
N GLN A 110 -16.15 -9.89 -4.20
CA GLN A 110 -16.89 -9.35 -5.35
C GLN A 110 -17.81 -10.37 -6.03
N VAL A 111 -17.80 -11.64 -5.61
CA VAL A 111 -18.79 -12.63 -6.05
C VAL A 111 -20.06 -12.43 -5.21
N PRO A 112 -21.20 -12.04 -5.80
CA PRO A 112 -22.43 -11.87 -5.05
C PRO A 112 -22.84 -13.18 -4.36
N CYS A 113 -23.32 -13.09 -3.12
CA CYS A 113 -23.86 -14.27 -2.44
C CYS A 113 -25.01 -14.85 -3.28
N PRO A 114 -25.16 -16.18 -3.42
CA PRO A 114 -26.27 -16.76 -4.17
C PRO A 114 -27.65 -16.25 -3.71
N SER A 115 -27.79 -15.84 -2.44
CA SER A 115 -29.00 -15.23 -1.87
C SER A 115 -29.32 -13.83 -2.41
N ASP A 116 -28.32 -13.12 -2.94
CA ASP A 116 -28.47 -11.74 -3.44
C ASP A 116 -28.86 -11.73 -4.94
N ARG A 117 -28.80 -12.90 -5.59
CA ARG A 117 -29.40 -13.10 -6.90
C ARG A 117 -30.88 -13.34 -6.70
N GLY A 118 -31.63 -12.24 -6.59
CA GLY A 118 -33.09 -12.26 -6.69
C GLY A 118 -33.50 -12.94 -8.00
N GLY A 119 -33.79 -14.24 -7.89
CA GLY A 119 -34.45 -15.00 -8.94
C GLY A 119 -35.96 -14.77 -8.87
N PRO A 120 -36.67 -14.77 -10.01
CA PRO A 120 -38.12 -14.71 -10.06
C PRO A 120 -38.79 -15.93 -9.43
#